data_AF-A0AAV6FXJ0-F1
#
_entry.id   AF-A0AAV6FXJ0-F1
#
_cell.length_a   1.000
_cell.length_b   1.000
_cell.length_c   1.000
_cell.angle_alpha   90.00
_cell.angle_beta   90.00
_cell.angle_gamma   90.00
#
_symmetry.space_group_name_H-M   'P 1'
#
loop_
_entity.id
_entity.type
_entity.pdbx_description
1 polymer ?
#
loop_
_entity_poly.entity_id
_entity_poly.type
_entity_poly.pdbx_seq_one_letter_code
_entity_poly.pdbx_strand_id
1 'polypeptide(L)' 'MSLDPEDLTHDTTGLTEEQLESLDGVFTGTYKAKYPIVGYTARRMFNEDGSPNKDFKPEDQPNFTLKLEL' A
#
# COMPACT_ATOMS: atom_id res chain seq x y z
N MET A 1 2.53 4.08 -14.02
CA MET A 1 1.29 3.49 -13.45
C MET A 1 0.25 3.40 -14.55
N SER A 2 -0.38 2.23 -14.71
CA SER A 2 -1.53 2.05 -15.61
C SER A 2 -2.80 2.61 -14.96
N LEU A 3 -3.76 3.04 -15.78
CA LEU A 3 -5.09 3.48 -15.35
C LEU A 3 -6.19 2.52 -15.80
N ASP A 4 -5.80 1.39 -16.41
CA ASP A 4 -6.74 0.36 -16.80
C ASP A 4 -7.32 -0.30 -15.54
N PRO A 5 -8.65 -0.49 -15.44
CA PRO A 5 -9.28 -0.98 -14.21
C PRO A 5 -8.71 -2.31 -13.71
N GLU A 6 -8.32 -3.20 -14.63
CA GLU A 6 -7.75 -4.52 -14.30
C GLU A 6 -6.34 -4.42 -13.68
N ASP A 7 -5.60 -3.34 -13.97
CA ASP A 7 -4.27 -3.10 -13.43
C ASP A 7 -4.29 -2.42 -12.05
N LEU A 8 -5.46 -1.94 -11.60
CA LEU A 8 -5.65 -1.30 -10.30
C LEU A 8 -5.77 -2.33 -9.17
N THR A 9 -4.75 -3.17 -9.06
CA THR A 9 -4.63 -4.23 -8.06
C THR A 9 -3.53 -3.94 -7.05
N HIS A 10 -3.60 -4.61 -5.90
CA HIS A 10 -2.56 -4.61 -4.88
C HIS A 10 -1.47 -5.64 -5.17
N ASP A 11 -1.73 -6.57 -6.09
CA ASP A 11 -0.81 -7.64 -6.45
C ASP A 11 0.31 -7.08 -7.33
N THR A 12 1.53 -7.13 -6.80
CA THR A 12 2.73 -6.70 -7.52
C THR A 12 3.55 -7.88 -8.05
N THR A 13 3.04 -9.11 -7.92
CA THR A 13 3.71 -10.29 -8.46
C THR A 13 3.77 -10.19 -9.99
N GLY A 14 4.92 -10.55 -10.56
CA GLY A 14 5.16 -10.43 -12.00
C GLY A 14 5.66 -9.07 -12.49
N LEU A 15 5.74 -8.05 -11.63
CA LEU A 15 6.40 -6.78 -11.97
C LEU A 15 7.93 -6.91 -11.93
N THR A 16 8.60 -6.21 -12.84
CA THR A 16 10.07 -6.10 -12.83
C THR A 16 10.55 -5.14 -11.75
N GLU A 17 11.83 -5.23 -11.37
CA GLU A 17 12.44 -4.33 -10.40
C GLU A 17 12.33 -2.86 -10.82
N GLU A 18 12.57 -2.55 -12.09
CA GLU A 18 12.42 -1.20 -12.65
C GLU A 18 10.97 -0.68 -12.54
N GLN A 19 9.97 -1.55 -12.73
CA GLN A 19 8.57 -1.19 -12.57
C GLN A 19 8.21 -0.93 -11.11
N LEU A 20 8.75 -1.72 -10.18
CA LEU A 20 8.60 -1.51 -8.75
C LEU A 20 9.26 -0.19 -8.30
N GLU A 21 10.44 0.13 -8.81
CA GLU A 21 11.11 1.40 -8.55
C GLU A 21 10.31 2.59 -9.11
N SER A 22 9.76 2.44 -10.32
CA SER A 22 8.87 3.45 -10.91
C SER A 22 7.61 3.68 -10.05
N LEU A 23 7.01 2.61 -9.51
CA LEU A 23 5.86 2.70 -8.61
C LEU A 23 6.21 3.42 -7.31
N ASP A 24 7.33 3.06 -6.68
CA ASP A 24 7.78 3.69 -5.43
C ASP A 24 8.12 5.17 -5.63
N GLY A 25 8.76 5.52 -6.74
CA GLY A 25 9.08 6.89 -7.09
C GLY A 25 7.84 7.77 -7.21
N VAL A 26 6.79 7.29 -7.89
CA VAL A 26 5.51 8.02 -8.00
C VAL A 26 4.82 8.11 -6.63
N PHE A 27 4.76 7.02 -5.88
CA PHE A 27 4.16 6.99 -4.55
C PHE A 27 4.83 7.98 -3.59
N THR A 28 6.15 7.93 -3.48
CA THR A 28 6.92 8.76 -2.55
C THR A 28 6.99 10.22 -3.02
N GLY A 29 7.27 10.45 -4.31
CA GLY A 29 7.46 11.80 -4.86
C GLY A 29 6.17 12.60 -5.03
N THR A 30 5.03 11.94 -5.26
CA THR A 30 3.75 12.63 -5.52
C THR A 30 2.79 12.50 -4.34
N TYR A 31 2.49 11.27 -3.91
CA TYR A 31 1.43 11.03 -2.92
C TYR A 31 1.92 11.29 -1.50
N LYS A 32 3.04 10.69 -1.10
CA LYS A 32 3.59 10.83 0.26
C LYS A 32 4.09 12.25 0.55
N ALA A 33 4.51 12.98 -0.50
CA ALA A 33 4.90 14.37 -0.38
C ALA A 33 3.71 15.32 -0.10
N LYS A 34 2.51 14.98 -0.58
CA LYS A 34 1.32 15.84 -0.49
C LYS A 34 0.31 15.39 0.57
N TYR A 35 0.26 14.10 0.87
CA TYR A 35 -0.76 13.51 1.73
C TYR A 35 -0.09 12.67 2.83
N PRO A 36 -0.47 12.87 4.11
CA PRO A 36 0.01 12.02 5.19
C PRO A 36 -0.56 10.60 5.02
N ILE A 37 0.24 9.61 5.40
CA ILE A 37 -0.25 8.23 5.46
C ILE A 37 -1.12 8.08 6.71
N VAL A 38 -2.39 7.71 6.51
CA VAL A 38 -3.38 7.59 7.59
C VAL A 38 -3.64 6.15 8.04
N GLY A 39 -3.01 5.17 7.39
CA GLY A 39 -3.15 3.75 7.70
C GLY A 39 -2.81 2.86 6.50
N TYR A 40 -2.90 1.55 6.69
CA TYR A 40 -2.78 0.55 5.63
C TYR A 40 -4.13 -0.02 5.24
N THR A 41 -4.25 -0.47 3.99
CA THR A 41 -5.45 -1.16 3.53
C THR A 41 -5.63 -2.48 4.27
N ALA A 42 -6.89 -2.81 4.57
CA ALA A 42 -7.26 -4.02 5.32
C ALA A 42 -6.96 -5.33 4.57
N ARG A 43 -6.37 -5.29 3.36
CA ARG A 43 -6.03 -6.50 2.60
C ARG A 43 -5.13 -7.44 3.39
N ARG A 44 -4.23 -6.92 4.23
CA ARG A 44 -3.38 -7.74 5.12
C ARG A 44 -4.15 -8.46 6.22
N MET A 45 -5.38 -8.01 6.53
CA MET A 45 -6.27 -8.64 7.51
C MET A 45 -7.00 -9.87 6.97
N PHE A 46 -6.92 -10.13 5.66
CA PHE A 46 -7.63 -11.23 5.01
C PHE A 46 -6.68 -12.07 4.15
N ASN A 47 -6.96 -13.36 4.06
CA ASN A 47 -6.32 -14.28 3.12
C ASN A 47 -6.88 -14.07 1.70
N GLU A 48 -6.32 -14.76 0.71
CA GLU A 48 -6.78 -14.66 -0.69
C GLU A 48 -8.25 -15.07 -0.87
N ASP A 49 -8.74 -15.99 -0.04
CA ASP A 49 -10.14 -16.47 -0.01
C ASP A 49 -11.09 -15.51 0.73
N GLY A 50 -10.59 -14.41 1.29
CA GLY A 50 -11.36 -13.43 2.06
C GLY A 50 -11.60 -13.82 3.52
N SER A 51 -11.09 -14.97 3.98
CA SER A 51 -11.14 -15.34 5.40
C SER A 51 -10.17 -14.47 6.23
N PRO A 52 -10.43 -14.22 7.53
CA PRO A 52 -9.52 -13.47 8.37
C PRO A 52 -8.12 -14.13 8.44
N ASN A 53 -7.08 -13.32 8.21
CA ASN A 53 -5.69 -13.74 8.37
C ASN A 53 -5.34 -13.75 9.87
N LYS A 54 -5.09 -14.94 10.43
CA LYS A 54 -4.75 -15.12 11.85
C LYS A 54 -3.33 -14.70 12.19
N ASP A 55 -2.45 -14.62 11.19
CA ASP A 55 -1.07 -14.18 11.37
C ASP A 55 -0.94 -12.66 11.33
N PHE A 56 -2.04 -11.96 11.02
CA PHE A 56 -2.07 -10.51 11.06
C PHE A 56 -1.93 -9.99 12.50
N LYS A 57 -0.87 -9.22 12.72
CA LYS A 57 -0.59 -8.53 13.97
C LYS A 57 -0.64 -7.02 13.76
N PRO A 58 -1.61 -6.30 14.33
CA PRO A 58 -1.69 -4.85 14.21
C PRO A 58 -0.39 -4.14 14.61
N GLU A 59 0.33 -4.69 15.59
CA GLU A 59 1.61 -4.19 16.10
C GLU A 59 2.77 -4.26 15.11
N ASP A 60 2.69 -5.12 14.08
CA ASP A 60 3.71 -5.20 13.02
C ASP A 60 3.53 -4.08 11.98
N GLN A 61 2.44 -3.31 12.06
CA GLN A 61 2.26 -2.14 11.21
C GLN A 61 3.17 -1.00 11.68
N PRO A 62 3.84 -0.28 10.76
CA PRO A 62 4.66 0.85 11.15
C PRO A 62 3.80 1.94 11.79
N ASN A 63 4.30 2.46 12.90
CA ASN A 63 3.67 3.55 13.64
C ASN A 63 3.77 4.83 12.82
N PHE A 64 2.62 5.40 12.47
CA PHE A 64 2.56 6.67 11.78
C PHE A 64 2.45 7.83 12.78
N THR A 65 3.36 8.78 12.68
CA THR A 65 3.15 10.10 13.27
C THR A 65 2.19 10.85 12.35
N LEU A 66 0.89 10.84 12.69
CA LEU A 66 -0.07 11.71 12.04
C LEU A 66 0.35 13.16 12.32
N LYS A 67 0.83 13.85 11.29
CA LYS A 67 0.86 15.32 11.32
C LYS A 67 -0.58 15.78 11.14
N LEU A 68 -1.27 16.00 12.26
CA LEU A 68 -2.50 16.78 12.28
C LEU A 68 -2.09 18.23 11.98
N GLU A 69 -2.08 18.61 10.71
CA GLU A 69 -2.18 20.02 10.36
C GLU A 69 -3.64 20.43 10.59
N LEU A 70 -3.82 21.39 11.51
CA LEU A 70 -5.12 21.90 11.98
C LEU A 70 -5.60 23.05 11.07
#